data_AF-A0A7Y2VQS6-F1
#
_entry.id   AF-A0A7Y2VQS6-F1
#
_cell.length_a   1.000
_cell.length_b   1.000
_cell.length_c   1.000
_cell.angle_alpha   90.00
_cell.angle_beta   90.00
_cell.angle_gamma   90.00
#
_symmetry.space_group_name_H-M   'P 1'
#
loop_
_entity.id
_entity.type
_entity.pdbx_description
1 polymer ?
#
loop_
_entity_poly.entity_id
_entity_poly.type
_entity_poly.pdbx_seq_one_letter_code
_entity_poly.pdbx_strand_id
1 'polypeptide(L)'
;MPELFENTRTAFALKSDAELERAYFLFKLIANQPLVRIGTAVTNFAIKTHLPVEGLIRATVFDHFCGGVNEKDCMPTVDKLWEAGVCSVLDYSVEGKETEDPLDNALEVTLKILDFVKEREAIPFAVFKPTGFGRFHLYEKLSAGKKLTKAEQEEWGRVINRFDLTCKKAFDLDVCLLIDSEESWMQDAADELVEEMMRKYNKKKAVVINTIQLYRWDRLDYLKGLMERADRDGFKVGIKAVRGAYLEKENERAEEMGYKSPICASKKETDENFNNTISFIVQHLDSISLFAGTHNEASSYLLMQLMEENKIAKDDHRVWFGQLFGMSDHISFNLAAEG
;
A
#
# COMPACT_ATOMS: atom_id res chain seq x y z
N MET A 1 5.39 20.97 -18.49
CA MET A 1 5.02 20.10 -17.35
C MET A 1 5.37 20.63 -15.95
N PRO A 2 6.32 21.55 -15.67
CA PRO A 2 6.75 21.80 -14.28
C PRO A 2 5.74 22.55 -13.38
N GLU A 3 4.50 22.78 -13.83
CA GLU A 3 3.47 23.48 -13.07
C GLU A 3 2.16 22.69 -12.94
N LEU A 4 2.10 21.43 -13.38
CA LEU A 4 0.85 20.64 -13.32
C LEU A 4 0.33 20.55 -11.89
N PHE A 5 1.20 20.15 -10.96
CA PHE A 5 0.83 19.99 -9.54
C PHE A 5 0.63 21.33 -8.81
N GLU A 6 1.03 22.46 -9.40
CA GLU A 6 0.78 23.80 -8.85
C GLU A 6 -0.63 24.33 -9.17
N ASN A 7 -1.42 23.60 -9.98
CA ASN A 7 -2.79 23.98 -10.29
C ASN A 7 -3.72 23.69 -9.10
N THR A 8 -3.80 24.68 -8.20
CA THR A 8 -4.62 24.64 -6.99
C THR A 8 -6.13 24.64 -7.28
N ARG A 9 -6.56 25.18 -8.42
CA ARG A 9 -7.99 25.17 -8.81
C ARG A 9 -8.49 23.75 -8.99
N THR A 10 -7.72 22.91 -9.68
CA THR A 10 -8.05 21.48 -9.84
C THR A 10 -7.86 20.72 -8.53
N ALA A 11 -6.73 20.95 -7.85
CA ALA A 11 -6.38 20.26 -6.60
C ALA A 11 -7.45 20.32 -5.51
N PHE A 12 -8.14 21.45 -5.39
CA PHE A 12 -9.11 21.71 -4.32
C PHE A 12 -10.55 21.86 -4.84
N ALA A 13 -10.84 21.42 -6.07
CA ALA A 13 -12.15 21.57 -6.70
C ALA A 13 -13.31 20.97 -5.88
N LEU A 14 -13.02 19.95 -5.05
CA LEU A 14 -14.02 19.28 -4.21
C LEU A 14 -14.01 19.72 -2.73
N LYS A 15 -13.17 20.69 -2.33
CA LYS A 15 -13.02 21.11 -0.94
C LYS A 15 -13.64 22.49 -0.70
N SER A 16 -14.32 22.63 0.42
CA SER A 16 -14.78 23.92 0.93
C SER A 16 -13.69 24.64 1.73
N ASP A 17 -13.82 25.97 1.88
CA ASP A 17 -12.89 26.78 2.67
C ASP A 17 -12.71 26.24 4.10
N ALA A 18 -13.80 25.81 4.74
CA ALA A 18 -13.77 25.22 6.08
C ALA A 18 -12.96 23.92 6.15
N GLU A 19 -12.98 23.11 5.09
CA GLU A 19 -12.17 21.89 4.99
C GLU A 19 -10.70 22.20 4.78
N LEU A 20 -10.38 23.22 3.97
CA LEU A 20 -9.01 23.68 3.75
C LEU A 20 -8.39 24.28 5.01
N GLU A 21 -9.13 25.14 5.72
CA GLU A 21 -8.67 25.69 7.00
C GLU A 21 -8.43 24.58 8.03
N ARG A 22 -9.35 23.63 8.16
CA ARG A 22 -9.19 22.48 9.06
C ARG A 22 -7.93 21.67 8.73
N ALA A 23 -7.70 21.36 7.46
CA ALA A 23 -6.50 20.66 7.00
C ALA A 23 -5.23 21.45 7.34
N TYR A 24 -5.22 22.76 7.09
CA TYR A 24 -4.09 23.63 7.40
C TYR A 24 -3.72 23.63 8.89
N PHE A 25 -4.73 23.75 9.78
CA PHE A 25 -4.50 23.69 11.22
C PHE A 25 -4.00 22.31 11.66
N LEU A 26 -4.57 21.24 11.12
CA LEU A 26 -4.17 19.87 11.41
C LEU A 26 -2.71 19.62 11.02
N PHE A 27 -2.29 19.98 9.80
CA PHE A 27 -0.91 19.79 9.36
C PHE A 27 0.08 20.65 10.16
N LYS A 28 -0.30 21.87 10.56
CA LYS A 28 0.52 22.69 11.47
C LYS A 28 0.72 22.02 12.83
N LEU A 29 -0.31 21.36 13.36
CA LEU A 29 -0.23 20.64 14.62
C LEU A 29 0.67 19.41 14.49
N ILE A 30 0.50 18.61 13.43
CA ILE A 30 1.30 17.41 13.16
C ILE A 30 2.79 17.76 12.94
N ALA A 31 3.08 18.89 12.28
CA ALA A 31 4.45 19.35 12.07
C ALA A 31 5.19 19.72 13.38
N ASN A 32 4.47 19.85 14.50
CA ASN A 32 5.04 20.18 15.81
C ASN A 32 5.21 18.92 16.68
N GLN A 33 6.41 18.32 16.65
CA GLN A 33 6.71 17.09 17.41
C GLN A 33 6.35 17.16 18.91
N PRO A 34 6.68 18.22 19.67
CA PRO A 34 6.24 18.35 21.06
C PRO A 34 4.71 18.25 21.24
N LEU A 35 3.94 18.94 20.40
CA LEU A 35 2.47 18.91 20.46
C LEU A 35 1.93 17.51 20.14
N VAL A 36 2.51 16.83 19.13
CA VAL A 36 2.13 15.45 18.79
C VAL A 36 2.38 14.52 19.99
N ARG A 37 3.54 14.60 20.64
CA ARG A 37 3.85 13.76 21.82
C ARG A 37 2.87 13.98 22.96
N ILE A 38 2.54 15.25 23.25
CA ILE A 38 1.55 15.61 24.28
C ILE A 38 0.17 15.09 23.88
N GLY A 39 -0.24 15.32 22.63
CA GLY A 39 -1.52 14.86 22.08
C GLY A 39 -1.69 13.35 22.19
N THR A 40 -0.66 12.57 21.84
CA THR A 40 -0.64 11.11 21.98
C THR A 40 -0.81 10.68 23.44
N ALA A 41 -0.07 11.30 24.37
CA ALA A 41 -0.17 10.97 25.79
C ALA A 41 -1.57 11.28 26.36
N VAL A 42 -2.13 12.45 26.04
CA VAL A 42 -3.47 12.88 26.47
C VAL A 42 -4.55 11.97 25.88
N THR A 43 -4.45 11.65 24.58
CA THR A 43 -5.41 10.78 23.90
C THR A 43 -5.40 9.38 24.49
N ASN A 44 -4.21 8.81 24.71
CA ASN A 44 -4.07 7.50 25.35
C ASN A 44 -4.63 7.48 26.78
N PHE A 45 -4.42 8.55 27.55
CA PHE A 45 -5.02 8.68 28.87
C PHE A 45 -6.56 8.74 28.79
N ALA A 46 -7.09 9.56 27.88
CA ALA A 46 -8.53 9.72 27.70
C ALA A 46 -9.22 8.41 27.29
N ILE A 47 -8.63 7.66 26.36
CA ILE A 47 -9.12 6.33 25.94
C ILE A 47 -9.09 5.35 27.12
N LYS A 48 -7.96 5.26 27.83
CA LYS A 48 -7.80 4.35 28.99
C LYS A 48 -8.76 4.67 30.13
N THR A 49 -9.20 5.92 30.24
CA THR A 49 -10.13 6.38 31.28
C THR A 49 -11.58 6.50 30.80
N HIS A 50 -11.86 6.06 29.57
CA HIS A 50 -13.19 6.11 28.94
C HIS A 50 -13.80 7.52 28.90
N LEU A 51 -12.99 8.56 28.76
CA LEU A 51 -13.47 9.92 28.52
C LEU A 51 -14.08 10.02 27.12
N PRO A 52 -15.17 10.80 26.92
CA PRO A 52 -15.88 10.91 25.65
C PRO A 52 -15.14 11.80 24.64
N VAL A 53 -13.96 11.37 24.19
CA VAL A 53 -13.11 12.10 23.25
C VAL A 53 -13.26 11.64 21.79
N GLU A 54 -14.03 10.57 21.55
CA GLU A 54 -14.21 9.97 20.22
C GLU A 54 -14.73 10.96 19.18
N GLY A 55 -15.71 11.79 19.55
CA GLY A 55 -16.25 12.82 18.64
C GLY A 55 -15.22 13.87 18.24
N LEU A 56 -14.31 14.24 19.15
CA LEU A 56 -13.24 15.20 18.87
C LEU A 56 -12.16 14.58 17.98
N ILE A 57 -11.77 13.34 18.26
CA ILE A 57 -10.81 12.58 17.43
C ILE A 57 -11.38 12.42 16.02
N ARG A 58 -12.68 12.13 15.92
CA ARG A 58 -13.38 11.96 14.66
C ARG A 58 -13.35 13.23 13.82
N ALA A 59 -13.80 14.34 14.41
CA ALA A 59 -13.93 15.63 13.73
C ALA A 59 -12.59 16.31 13.36
N THR A 60 -11.45 15.77 13.83
CA THR A 60 -10.13 16.37 13.61
C THR A 60 -9.24 15.52 12.71
N VAL A 61 -8.81 14.35 13.19
CA VAL A 61 -7.82 13.51 12.51
C VAL A 61 -8.51 12.46 11.63
N PHE A 62 -9.56 11.82 12.15
CA PHE A 62 -10.20 10.70 11.46
C PHE A 62 -10.82 11.13 10.14
N ASP A 63 -11.71 12.12 10.13
CA ASP A 63 -12.43 12.53 8.91
C ASP A 63 -11.50 13.16 7.85
N HIS A 64 -10.24 13.45 8.20
CA HIS A 64 -9.24 13.93 7.24
C HIS A 64 -8.51 12.79 6.53
N PHE A 65 -8.16 11.71 7.25
CA PHE A 65 -7.35 10.60 6.72
C PHE A 65 -8.13 9.30 6.48
N CYS A 66 -9.34 9.18 7.02
CA CYS A 66 -10.20 8.00 6.90
C CYS A 66 -11.46 8.36 6.11
N GLY A 67 -11.75 7.56 5.07
CA GLY A 67 -12.96 7.74 4.26
C GLY A 67 -14.26 7.41 5.00
N GLY A 68 -14.19 6.59 6.06
CA GLY A 68 -15.32 6.09 6.84
C GLY A 68 -14.89 5.00 7.82
N VAL A 69 -15.84 4.44 8.59
CA VAL A 69 -15.57 3.34 9.55
C VAL A 69 -15.96 1.95 9.01
N ASN A 70 -16.60 1.89 7.84
CA ASN A 70 -16.93 0.68 7.10
C ASN A 70 -17.12 1.03 5.60
N GLU A 71 -17.32 0.02 4.76
CA GLU A 71 -17.43 0.17 3.30
C GLU A 71 -18.57 1.12 2.89
N LYS A 72 -19.73 1.04 3.55
CA LYS A 72 -20.89 1.89 3.24
C LYS A 72 -20.62 3.35 3.60
N ASP A 73 -19.99 3.59 4.75
CA ASP A 73 -19.68 4.93 5.23
C ASP A 73 -18.62 5.62 4.35
N CYS A 74 -17.77 4.84 3.67
CA CYS A 74 -16.80 5.37 2.71
C CYS A 74 -17.44 5.87 1.41
N MET A 75 -18.66 5.42 1.06
CA MET A 75 -19.22 5.65 -0.28
C MET A 75 -19.40 7.10 -0.69
N PRO A 76 -19.93 7.99 0.17
CA PRO A 76 -20.02 9.40 -0.19
C PRO A 76 -18.67 10.03 -0.55
N THR A 77 -17.58 9.54 0.05
CA THR A 77 -16.21 9.98 -0.26
C THR A 77 -15.72 9.36 -1.57
N VAL A 78 -15.94 8.07 -1.77
CA VAL A 78 -15.59 7.35 -3.00
C VAL A 78 -16.28 7.97 -4.22
N ASP A 79 -17.58 8.23 -4.13
CA ASP A 79 -18.37 8.80 -5.22
C ASP A 79 -17.85 10.20 -5.59
N LYS A 80 -17.52 11.04 -4.60
CA LYS A 80 -16.91 12.36 -4.83
C LYS A 80 -15.55 12.26 -5.53
N LEU A 81 -14.68 11.34 -5.10
CA LEU A 81 -13.38 11.14 -5.74
C LEU A 81 -13.56 10.67 -7.18
N TRP A 82 -14.50 9.77 -7.41
CA TRP A 82 -14.81 9.24 -8.73
C TRP A 82 -15.35 10.30 -9.69
N GLU A 83 -16.19 11.22 -9.23
CA GLU A 83 -16.63 12.39 -10.01
C GLU A 83 -15.47 13.26 -10.52
N ALA A 84 -14.33 13.25 -9.81
CA ALA A 84 -13.10 13.93 -10.22
C ALA A 84 -12.11 13.02 -10.98
N GLY A 85 -12.51 11.81 -11.36
CA GLY A 85 -11.66 10.84 -12.06
C GLY A 85 -10.66 10.11 -11.16
N VAL A 86 -10.78 10.23 -9.84
CA VAL A 86 -9.88 9.58 -8.88
C VAL A 86 -10.51 8.29 -8.36
N CYS A 87 -9.83 7.17 -8.59
CA CYS A 87 -10.21 5.87 -8.02
C CYS A 87 -9.87 5.78 -6.53
N SER A 88 -10.54 4.87 -5.83
CA SER A 88 -10.30 4.59 -4.41
C SER A 88 -9.79 3.16 -4.19
N VAL A 89 -9.08 2.95 -3.08
CA VAL A 89 -8.74 1.62 -2.56
C VAL A 89 -9.19 1.57 -1.11
N LEU A 90 -10.06 0.63 -0.77
CA LEU A 90 -10.52 0.45 0.61
C LEU A 90 -9.48 -0.38 1.37
N ASP A 91 -8.70 0.28 2.23
CA ASP A 91 -7.72 -0.38 3.10
C ASP A 91 -8.34 -0.76 4.45
N TYR A 92 -8.48 -2.07 4.68
CA TYR A 92 -8.89 -2.58 5.97
C TYR A 92 -7.68 -2.64 6.91
N SER A 93 -7.64 -1.70 7.87
CA SER A 93 -6.51 -1.50 8.79
C SER A 93 -6.43 -2.58 9.89
N VAL A 94 -6.02 -3.79 9.51
CA VAL A 94 -5.73 -4.91 10.41
C VAL A 94 -4.35 -5.49 10.12
N GLU A 95 -3.51 -5.51 11.15
CA GLU A 95 -2.15 -6.09 11.13
C GLU A 95 -1.78 -6.67 12.51
N GLY A 96 -0.75 -7.51 12.55
CA GLY A 96 -0.09 -7.95 13.79
C GLY A 96 -1.01 -8.69 14.79
N LYS A 97 -1.91 -9.55 14.31
CA LYS A 97 -2.81 -10.31 15.19
C LYS A 97 -2.15 -11.60 15.67
N GLU A 98 -2.36 -11.90 16.96
CA GLU A 98 -1.70 -13.02 17.66
C GLU A 98 -2.63 -14.23 17.92
N THR A 99 -3.91 -14.16 17.56
CA THR A 99 -4.90 -15.24 17.74
C THR A 99 -5.59 -15.55 16.42
N GLU A 100 -6.20 -16.74 16.29
CA GLU A 100 -6.81 -17.19 15.03
C GLU A 100 -8.12 -16.47 14.68
N ASP A 101 -9.01 -16.20 15.66
CA ASP A 101 -10.32 -15.56 15.36
C ASP A 101 -10.19 -14.22 14.63
N PRO A 102 -9.26 -13.30 15.01
CA PRO A 102 -9.01 -12.08 14.25
C PRO A 102 -8.46 -12.32 12.83
N LEU A 103 -7.68 -13.38 12.60
CA LEU A 103 -7.13 -13.71 11.28
C LEU A 103 -8.21 -14.24 10.33
N ASP A 104 -9.14 -15.04 10.86
CA ASP A 104 -10.31 -15.51 10.09
C ASP A 104 -11.29 -14.38 9.79
N ASN A 105 -11.49 -13.47 10.75
CA ASN A 105 -12.28 -12.26 10.51
C ASN A 105 -11.63 -11.38 9.43
N ALA A 106 -10.30 -11.22 9.45
CA ALA A 106 -9.59 -10.49 8.41
C ALA A 106 -9.84 -11.10 7.02
N LEU A 107 -9.78 -12.44 6.90
CA LEU A 107 -10.16 -13.12 5.66
C LEU A 107 -11.60 -12.79 5.27
N GLU A 108 -12.57 -12.94 6.18
CA GLU A 108 -13.97 -12.71 5.88
C GLU A 108 -14.23 -11.26 5.38
N VAL A 109 -13.62 -10.28 6.04
CA VAL A 109 -13.71 -8.87 5.64
C VAL A 109 -13.08 -8.64 4.27
N THR A 110 -11.87 -9.14 4.01
CA THR A 110 -11.23 -8.99 2.70
C THR A 110 -12.07 -9.64 1.59
N LEU A 111 -12.67 -10.81 1.83
CA LEU A 111 -13.54 -11.45 0.86
C LEU A 111 -14.84 -10.65 0.61
N LYS A 112 -15.39 -9.96 1.61
CA LYS A 112 -16.55 -9.07 1.44
C LYS A 112 -16.17 -7.80 0.68
N ILE A 113 -15.01 -7.22 0.95
CA ILE A 113 -14.48 -6.08 0.20
C ILE A 113 -14.32 -6.45 -1.28
N LEU A 114 -13.83 -7.66 -1.59
CA LEU A 114 -13.72 -8.13 -2.97
C LEU A 114 -15.08 -8.20 -3.69
N ASP A 115 -16.13 -8.71 -3.03
CA ASP A 115 -17.49 -8.71 -3.60
C ASP A 115 -17.98 -7.28 -3.86
N PHE A 116 -17.73 -6.39 -2.89
CA PHE A 116 -18.14 -4.99 -2.95
C PHE A 116 -17.44 -4.22 -4.08
N VAL A 117 -16.12 -4.40 -4.20
CA VAL A 117 -15.27 -3.79 -5.22
C VAL A 117 -15.74 -4.17 -6.62
N LYS A 118 -16.13 -5.44 -6.85
CA LYS A 118 -16.57 -5.88 -8.18
C LYS A 118 -17.80 -5.09 -8.69
N GLU A 119 -18.64 -4.59 -7.80
CA GLU A 119 -19.84 -3.85 -8.16
C GLU A 119 -19.56 -2.36 -8.47
N ARG A 120 -18.31 -1.90 -8.39
CA ARG A 120 -17.95 -0.48 -8.46
C ARG A 120 -16.65 -0.25 -9.24
N GLU A 121 -16.75 0.38 -10.41
CA GLU A 121 -15.58 0.79 -11.21
C GLU A 121 -14.66 1.78 -10.45
N ALA A 122 -15.23 2.58 -9.55
CA ALA A 122 -14.51 3.54 -8.72
C ALA A 122 -13.50 2.92 -7.75
N ILE A 123 -13.52 1.60 -7.53
CA ILE A 123 -12.68 0.92 -6.54
C ILE A 123 -11.95 -0.28 -7.18
N PRO A 124 -10.99 -0.07 -8.11
CA PRO A 124 -10.43 -1.16 -8.92
C PRO A 124 -9.51 -2.13 -8.15
N PHE A 125 -9.21 -1.85 -6.89
CA PHE A 125 -8.30 -2.65 -6.07
C PHE A 125 -8.92 -3.04 -4.72
N ALA A 126 -8.51 -4.21 -4.23
CA ALA A 126 -8.56 -4.57 -2.82
C ALA A 126 -7.12 -4.68 -2.28
N VAL A 127 -6.97 -4.60 -0.95
CA VAL A 127 -5.66 -4.72 -0.28
C VAL A 127 -5.77 -5.55 0.99
N PHE A 128 -4.71 -6.28 1.33
CA PHE A 128 -4.54 -6.87 2.65
C PHE A 128 -3.05 -6.92 3.05
N LYS A 129 -2.81 -7.15 4.35
CA LYS A 129 -1.47 -7.27 4.94
C LYS A 129 -1.18 -8.73 5.29
N PRO A 130 0.01 -9.29 4.96
CA PRO A 130 0.39 -10.65 5.32
C PRO A 130 0.11 -11.02 6.80
N THR A 131 0.44 -10.16 7.75
CA THR A 131 0.23 -10.44 9.19
C THR A 131 -1.22 -10.28 9.64
N GLY A 132 -2.10 -9.79 8.76
CA GLY A 132 -3.54 -9.93 8.90
C GLY A 132 -4.03 -11.36 8.68
N PHE A 133 -3.25 -12.22 8.00
CA PHE A 133 -3.62 -13.62 7.69
C PHE A 133 -2.78 -14.67 8.44
N GLY A 134 -1.71 -14.27 9.11
CA GLY A 134 -0.86 -15.17 9.90
C GLY A 134 -0.12 -14.44 11.00
N ARG A 135 0.24 -15.17 12.07
CA ARG A 135 1.06 -14.58 13.14
C ARG A 135 2.44 -14.20 12.65
N PHE A 136 2.90 -13.02 13.06
CA PHE A 136 4.18 -12.43 12.67
C PHE A 136 5.35 -13.41 12.79
N HIS A 137 5.43 -14.12 13.91
CA HIS A 137 6.52 -15.06 14.23
C HIS A 137 6.67 -16.22 13.23
N LEU A 138 5.61 -16.63 12.53
CA LEU A 138 5.73 -17.67 11.50
C LEU A 138 6.53 -17.16 10.30
N TYR A 139 6.18 -15.97 9.82
CA TYR A 139 6.88 -15.32 8.72
C TYR A 139 8.33 -15.02 9.08
N GLU A 140 8.58 -14.55 10.31
CA GLU A 140 9.94 -14.31 10.81
C GLU A 140 10.76 -15.61 10.83
N LYS A 141 10.21 -16.72 11.36
CA LYS A 141 10.90 -18.01 11.40
C LYS A 141 11.27 -18.49 10.01
N LEU A 142 10.32 -18.43 9.07
CA LEU A 142 10.53 -18.88 7.69
C LEU A 142 11.55 -18.01 6.96
N SER A 143 11.45 -16.69 7.09
CA SER A 143 12.43 -15.74 6.52
C SER A 143 13.83 -15.96 7.08
N ALA A 144 13.94 -16.35 8.36
CA ALA A 144 15.21 -16.72 8.98
C ALA A 144 15.70 -18.15 8.61
N GLY A 145 15.01 -18.87 7.73
CA GLY A 145 15.35 -20.24 7.34
C GLY A 145 15.16 -21.29 8.45
N LYS A 146 14.40 -20.96 9.50
CA LYS A 146 14.15 -21.87 10.63
C LYS A 146 13.03 -22.86 10.29
N LYS A 147 13.14 -24.08 10.80
CA LYS A 147 12.09 -25.09 10.65
C LYS A 147 10.91 -24.78 11.57
N LEU A 148 9.71 -24.82 11.01
CA LEU A 148 8.47 -24.80 11.77
C LEU A 148 8.27 -26.15 12.50
N THR A 149 7.73 -26.10 13.71
CA THR A 149 7.21 -27.30 14.40
C THR A 149 5.98 -27.86 13.68
N LYS A 150 5.52 -29.07 14.02
CA LYS A 150 4.32 -29.65 13.39
C LYS A 150 3.08 -28.76 13.53
N ALA A 151 2.84 -28.21 14.72
CA ALA A 151 1.72 -27.30 14.95
C ALA A 151 1.87 -25.99 14.13
N GLU A 152 3.08 -25.45 14.04
CA GLU A 152 3.37 -24.26 13.22
C GLU A 152 3.24 -24.54 11.72
N GLN A 153 3.53 -25.76 11.26
CA GLN A 153 3.30 -26.17 9.87
C GLN A 153 1.81 -26.23 9.54
N GLU A 154 0.99 -26.77 10.44
CA GLU A 154 -0.48 -26.77 10.29
C GLU A 154 -1.03 -25.34 10.26
N GLU A 155 -0.48 -24.46 11.11
CA GLU A 155 -0.83 -23.04 11.12
C GLU A 155 -0.41 -22.32 9.84
N TRP A 156 0.82 -22.56 9.37
CA TRP A 156 1.27 -22.03 8.08
C TRP A 156 0.41 -22.53 6.91
N GLY A 157 -0.07 -23.77 6.98
CA GLY A 157 -1.06 -24.29 6.03
C GLY A 157 -2.35 -23.46 6.00
N ARG A 158 -2.82 -22.96 7.15
CA ARG A 158 -3.96 -22.03 7.22
C ARG A 158 -3.62 -20.67 6.59
N VAL A 159 -2.43 -20.13 6.83
CA VAL A 159 -1.95 -18.89 6.20
C VAL A 159 -1.97 -19.02 4.67
N ILE A 160 -1.36 -20.09 4.13
CA ILE A 160 -1.36 -20.39 2.68
C ILE A 160 -2.80 -20.46 2.16
N ASN A 161 -3.70 -21.12 2.88
CA ASN A 161 -5.10 -21.25 2.48
C ASN A 161 -5.82 -19.89 2.45
N ARG A 162 -5.57 -18.99 3.41
CA ARG A 162 -6.14 -17.62 3.40
C ARG A 162 -5.65 -16.81 2.19
N PHE A 163 -4.36 -16.90 1.87
CA PHE A 163 -3.79 -16.29 0.66
C PHE A 163 -4.44 -16.85 -0.61
N ASP A 164 -4.52 -18.18 -0.72
CA ASP A 164 -5.05 -18.85 -1.90
C ASP A 164 -6.53 -18.53 -2.13
N LEU A 165 -7.37 -18.59 -1.10
CA LEU A 165 -8.79 -18.22 -1.18
C LEU A 165 -8.99 -16.77 -1.63
N THR A 166 -8.22 -15.85 -1.06
CA THR A 166 -8.33 -14.41 -1.36
C THR A 166 -7.85 -14.11 -2.79
N CYS A 167 -6.68 -14.64 -3.18
CA CYS A 167 -6.14 -14.45 -4.52
C CYS A 167 -7.00 -15.11 -5.59
N LYS A 168 -7.54 -16.31 -5.30
CA LYS A 168 -8.49 -16.98 -6.19
C LYS A 168 -9.75 -16.13 -6.38
N LYS A 169 -10.32 -15.60 -5.30
CA LYS A 169 -11.52 -14.76 -5.41
C LYS A 169 -11.25 -13.48 -6.20
N ALA A 170 -10.13 -12.81 -5.97
CA ALA A 170 -9.70 -11.66 -6.75
C ALA A 170 -9.55 -12.01 -8.25
N PHE A 171 -8.95 -13.16 -8.56
CA PHE A 171 -8.84 -13.68 -9.91
C PHE A 171 -10.19 -13.97 -10.57
N ASP A 172 -11.10 -14.67 -9.86
CA ASP A 172 -12.43 -15.01 -10.37
C ASP A 172 -13.28 -13.76 -10.63
N LEU A 173 -13.13 -12.73 -9.80
CA LEU A 173 -13.85 -11.45 -9.93
C LEU A 173 -13.16 -10.47 -10.89
N ASP A 174 -11.95 -10.76 -11.35
CA ASP A 174 -11.15 -9.86 -12.18
C ASP A 174 -10.80 -8.54 -11.50
N VAL A 175 -10.44 -8.60 -10.21
CA VAL A 175 -10.08 -7.46 -9.35
C VAL A 175 -8.60 -7.52 -9.00
N CYS A 176 -7.90 -6.39 -9.06
CA CYS A 176 -6.50 -6.33 -8.66
C CYS A 176 -6.37 -6.38 -7.13
N LEU A 177 -5.49 -7.24 -6.62
CA LEU A 177 -5.26 -7.48 -5.21
C LEU A 177 -3.85 -7.05 -4.83
N LEU A 178 -3.76 -5.94 -4.09
CA LEU A 178 -2.53 -5.43 -3.51
C LEU A 178 -2.21 -6.23 -2.24
N ILE A 179 -0.98 -6.68 -2.10
CA ILE A 179 -0.48 -7.30 -0.88
C ILE A 179 0.60 -6.39 -0.31
N ASP A 180 0.34 -5.82 0.86
CA ASP A 180 1.25 -4.87 1.49
C ASP A 180 2.53 -5.59 1.96
N SER A 181 3.62 -4.83 2.00
CA SER A 181 4.87 -5.27 2.62
C SER A 181 4.95 -4.71 4.04
N GLU A 182 5.58 -5.49 4.92
CA GLU A 182 5.74 -5.16 6.32
C GLU A 182 7.24 -5.15 6.67
N GLU A 183 7.64 -5.60 7.84
CA GLU A 183 9.03 -5.52 8.28
C GLU A 183 9.99 -6.46 7.54
N SER A 184 11.23 -6.02 7.34
CA SER A 184 12.22 -6.71 6.49
C SER A 184 12.52 -8.15 6.94
N TRP A 185 12.46 -8.44 8.23
CA TRP A 185 12.78 -9.76 8.78
C TRP A 185 11.63 -10.77 8.70
N MET A 186 10.46 -10.36 8.24
CA MET A 186 9.36 -11.27 7.88
C MET A 186 9.10 -11.32 6.37
N GLN A 187 9.61 -10.33 5.63
CA GLN A 187 9.19 -10.06 4.25
C GLN A 187 9.56 -11.17 3.26
N ASP A 188 10.67 -11.90 3.45
CA ASP A 188 11.09 -12.93 2.49
C ASP A 188 10.05 -14.07 2.42
N ALA A 189 9.51 -14.50 3.56
CA ALA A 189 8.44 -15.51 3.59
C ALA A 189 7.12 -15.01 2.97
N ALA A 190 6.81 -13.71 3.12
CA ALA A 190 5.66 -13.12 2.45
C ALA A 190 5.88 -13.02 0.94
N ASP A 191 7.04 -12.55 0.50
CA ASP A 191 7.43 -12.44 -0.91
C ASP A 191 7.35 -13.79 -1.62
N GLU A 192 7.81 -14.87 -0.99
CA GLU A 192 7.70 -16.24 -1.51
C GLU A 192 6.23 -16.67 -1.68
N LEU A 193 5.38 -16.43 -0.68
CA LEU A 193 3.95 -16.74 -0.81
C LEU A 193 3.28 -15.94 -1.92
N VAL A 194 3.58 -14.65 -2.02
CA VAL A 194 3.02 -13.78 -3.05
C VAL A 194 3.49 -14.22 -4.44
N GLU A 195 4.77 -14.58 -4.61
CA GLU A 195 5.28 -15.14 -5.87
C GLU A 195 4.52 -16.41 -6.25
N GLU A 196 4.26 -17.32 -5.31
CA GLU A 196 3.47 -18.52 -5.58
C GLU A 196 2.01 -18.20 -5.97
N MET A 197 1.42 -17.15 -5.38
CA MET A 197 0.09 -16.68 -5.80
C MET A 197 0.11 -16.05 -7.20
N MET A 198 1.15 -15.28 -7.55
CA MET A 198 1.33 -14.77 -8.91
C MET A 198 1.51 -15.92 -9.90
N ARG A 199 2.32 -16.93 -9.55
CA ARG A 199 2.52 -18.11 -10.37
C ARG A 199 1.21 -18.83 -10.65
N LYS A 200 0.28 -18.89 -9.69
CA LYS A 200 -1.05 -19.49 -9.89
C LYS A 200 -1.99 -18.61 -10.71
N TYR A 201 -2.12 -17.33 -10.36
CA TYR A 201 -3.24 -16.49 -10.82
C TYR A 201 -2.86 -15.45 -11.88
N ASN A 202 -1.61 -15.00 -11.97
CA ASN A 202 -1.18 -13.96 -12.93
C ASN A 202 -0.79 -14.54 -14.29
N LYS A 203 -1.66 -15.31 -14.95
CA LYS A 203 -1.31 -15.96 -16.22
C LYS A 203 -1.28 -15.01 -17.41
N LYS A 204 -2.32 -14.17 -17.54
CA LYS A 204 -2.48 -13.26 -18.69
C LYS A 204 -2.21 -11.81 -18.32
N LYS A 205 -2.55 -11.41 -17.10
CA LYS A 205 -2.35 -10.09 -16.53
C LYS A 205 -2.02 -10.20 -15.04
N ALA A 206 -1.53 -9.13 -14.44
CA ALA A 206 -1.30 -9.07 -13.01
C ALA A 206 -2.64 -8.87 -12.28
N VAL A 207 -3.04 -9.87 -11.49
CA VAL A 207 -4.16 -9.80 -10.54
C VAL A 207 -3.59 -9.63 -9.14
N VAL A 208 -2.64 -10.48 -8.76
CA VAL A 208 -1.88 -10.40 -7.51
C VAL A 208 -0.73 -9.43 -7.69
N ILE A 209 -0.63 -8.43 -6.83
CA ILE A 209 0.36 -7.36 -6.89
C ILE A 209 1.13 -7.33 -5.56
N ASN A 210 2.44 -7.64 -5.61
CA ASN A 210 3.29 -7.57 -4.43
C ASN A 210 3.74 -6.14 -4.19
N THR A 211 3.76 -5.70 -2.94
CA THR A 211 4.42 -4.43 -2.59
C THR A 211 5.93 -4.66 -2.50
N ILE A 212 6.72 -3.67 -2.90
CA ILE A 212 8.16 -3.62 -2.62
C ILE A 212 8.51 -2.25 -2.04
N GLN A 213 9.30 -2.27 -0.96
CA GLN A 213 9.70 -1.06 -0.25
C GLN A 213 11.10 -0.63 -0.70
N LEU A 214 11.18 0.40 -1.53
CA LEU A 214 12.41 0.84 -2.21
C LEU A 214 13.34 1.69 -1.34
N TYR A 215 12.97 1.90 -0.07
CA TYR A 215 13.92 2.26 0.97
C TYR A 215 14.90 1.14 1.29
N ARG A 216 14.64 -0.10 0.86
CA ARG A 216 15.56 -1.24 0.99
C ARG A 216 16.42 -1.32 -0.25
N TRP A 217 17.72 -1.37 -0.05
CA TRP A 217 18.71 -1.31 -1.13
C TRP A 217 18.69 -2.56 -2.05
N ASP A 218 18.11 -3.68 -1.60
CA ASP A 218 18.12 -4.95 -2.32
C ASP A 218 16.92 -5.16 -3.28
N ARG A 219 15.92 -4.27 -3.26
CA ARG A 219 14.62 -4.55 -3.86
C ARG A 219 14.54 -4.48 -5.38
N LEU A 220 15.39 -3.68 -6.02
CA LEU A 220 15.51 -3.68 -7.49
C LEU A 220 16.11 -5.01 -7.98
N ASP A 221 17.10 -5.54 -7.29
CA ASP A 221 17.71 -6.83 -7.66
C ASP A 221 16.76 -8.00 -7.41
N TYR A 222 15.98 -7.96 -6.33
CA TYR A 222 14.87 -8.89 -6.12
C TYR A 222 13.86 -8.88 -7.27
N LEU A 223 13.43 -7.69 -7.71
CA LEU A 223 12.48 -7.55 -8.81
C LEU A 223 13.02 -8.13 -10.11
N LYS A 224 14.29 -7.88 -10.44
CA LYS A 224 14.94 -8.49 -11.62
C LYS A 224 14.91 -10.01 -11.55
N GLY A 225 15.29 -10.57 -10.38
CA GLY A 225 15.22 -12.02 -10.17
C GLY A 225 13.78 -12.56 -10.25
N LEU A 226 12.79 -11.84 -9.74
CA LEU A 226 11.38 -12.21 -9.85
C LEU A 226 10.92 -12.21 -11.32
N MET A 227 11.32 -11.22 -12.11
CA MET A 227 11.02 -11.17 -13.55
C MET A 227 11.64 -12.36 -14.30
N GLU A 228 12.89 -12.73 -14.03
CA GLU A 228 13.52 -13.91 -14.64
C GLU A 228 12.75 -15.20 -14.33
N ARG A 229 12.28 -15.36 -13.08
CA ARG A 229 11.44 -16.49 -12.68
C ARG A 229 10.06 -16.43 -13.35
N ALA A 230 9.50 -15.23 -13.49
CA ALA A 230 8.22 -15.00 -14.16
C ALA A 230 8.25 -15.38 -15.65
N ASP A 231 9.31 -14.99 -16.35
CA ASP A 231 9.52 -15.34 -17.76
C ASP A 231 9.73 -16.85 -17.93
N ARG A 232 10.51 -17.48 -17.03
CA ARG A 232 10.74 -18.93 -17.05
C ARG A 232 9.46 -19.74 -16.79
N ASP A 233 8.68 -19.33 -15.79
CA ASP A 233 7.57 -20.12 -15.26
C ASP A 233 6.20 -19.68 -15.81
N GLY A 234 6.18 -18.65 -16.68
CA GLY A 234 5.02 -18.23 -17.46
C GLY A 234 3.94 -17.52 -16.64
N PHE A 235 4.31 -16.47 -15.90
CA PHE A 235 3.37 -15.58 -15.20
C PHE A 235 3.75 -14.11 -15.36
N LYS A 236 2.82 -13.20 -15.07
CA LYS A 236 3.01 -11.74 -15.06
C LYS A 236 3.31 -11.26 -13.66
N VAL A 237 4.26 -10.33 -13.54
CA VAL A 237 4.61 -9.72 -12.25
C VAL A 237 3.70 -8.53 -12.00
N GLY A 238 3.15 -8.40 -10.80
CA GLY A 238 2.47 -7.18 -10.35
C GLY A 238 3.25 -6.54 -9.21
N ILE A 239 3.62 -5.26 -9.34
CA ILE A 239 4.40 -4.54 -8.33
C ILE A 239 3.69 -3.27 -7.87
N LYS A 240 3.50 -3.14 -6.56
CA LYS A 240 3.25 -1.87 -5.88
C LYS A 240 4.58 -1.32 -5.37
N ALA A 241 5.13 -0.33 -6.06
CA ALA A 241 6.38 0.32 -5.68
C ALA A 241 6.11 1.43 -4.67
N VAL A 242 6.70 1.34 -3.48
CA VAL A 242 6.63 2.38 -2.43
C VAL A 242 8.03 2.70 -1.92
N ARG A 243 8.20 3.78 -1.14
CA ARG A 243 9.45 3.99 -0.39
C ARG A 243 9.55 2.99 0.77
N GLY A 244 8.69 3.12 1.78
CA GLY A 244 8.68 2.24 2.95
C GLY A 244 8.11 2.96 4.17
N ALA A 245 7.62 2.21 5.15
CA ALA A 245 6.90 2.76 6.30
C ALA A 245 7.53 2.44 7.66
N TYR A 246 8.57 1.59 7.71
CA TYR A 246 9.13 1.05 8.96
C TYR A 246 10.55 1.58 9.26
N LEU A 247 10.92 2.75 8.74
CA LEU A 247 12.31 3.26 8.69
C LEU A 247 13.00 3.26 10.07
N GLU A 248 12.32 3.77 11.09
CA GLU A 248 12.82 3.83 12.47
C GLU A 248 13.00 2.42 13.03
N LYS A 249 11.99 1.57 12.89
CA LYS A 249 11.98 0.20 13.41
C LYS A 249 13.08 -0.67 12.79
N GLU A 250 13.34 -0.50 11.49
CA GLU A 250 14.42 -1.20 10.78
C GLU A 250 15.81 -0.80 11.32
N ASN A 251 16.04 0.50 11.53
CA ASN A 251 17.31 1.01 12.04
C ASN A 251 17.54 0.63 13.51
N GLU A 252 16.52 0.77 14.36
CA GLU A 252 16.57 0.37 15.77
C GLU A 252 16.92 -1.12 15.89
N ARG A 253 16.22 -1.98 15.14
CA ARG A 253 16.51 -3.42 15.14
C ARG A 253 17.93 -3.74 14.64
N ALA A 254 18.38 -3.07 13.57
CA ALA A 254 19.72 -3.28 13.02
C ALA A 254 20.82 -2.91 14.01
N GLU A 255 20.64 -1.81 14.75
CA GLU A 255 21.54 -1.39 15.83
C GLU A 255 21.53 -2.39 16.99
N GLU A 256 20.34 -2.76 17.49
CA GLU A 256 20.19 -3.70 18.60
C GLU A 256 20.79 -5.09 18.32
N MET A 257 20.62 -5.58 17.09
CA MET A 257 21.10 -6.91 16.69
C MET A 257 22.50 -6.90 16.05
N GLY A 258 23.09 -5.72 15.82
CA GLY A 258 24.45 -5.57 15.30
C GLY A 258 24.63 -5.99 13.84
N TYR A 259 23.59 -5.88 13.01
CA TYR A 259 23.69 -6.15 11.56
C TYR A 259 23.54 -4.86 10.74
N LYS A 260 23.98 -4.89 9.47
CA LYS A 260 23.86 -3.73 8.58
C LYS A 260 22.38 -3.43 8.29
N SER A 261 21.96 -2.19 8.52
CA SER A 261 20.60 -1.75 8.19
C SER A 261 20.18 -2.16 6.76
N PRO A 262 18.98 -2.73 6.58
CA PRO A 262 18.51 -3.19 5.27
C PRO A 262 18.06 -2.02 4.39
N ILE A 263 18.00 -0.79 4.94
CA ILE A 263 17.58 0.40 4.22
C ILE A 263 18.75 1.20 3.62
N CYS A 264 18.47 1.99 2.60
CA CYS A 264 19.38 2.91 1.93
C CYS A 264 19.98 3.91 2.94
N ALA A 265 21.19 4.40 2.67
CA ALA A 265 21.92 5.24 3.63
C ALA A 265 21.35 6.66 3.72
N SER A 266 20.52 7.08 2.76
CA SER A 266 19.88 8.39 2.77
C SER A 266 18.56 8.40 2.01
N LYS A 267 17.72 9.41 2.29
CA LYS A 267 16.49 9.67 1.53
C LYS A 267 16.76 9.84 0.02
N LYS A 268 17.89 10.45 -0.34
CA LYS A 268 18.29 10.61 -1.74
C LYS A 268 18.53 9.25 -2.41
N GLU A 269 19.24 8.35 -1.74
CA GLU A 269 19.44 6.99 -2.25
C GLU A 269 18.12 6.20 -2.37
N THR A 270 17.20 6.37 -1.41
CA THR A 270 15.85 5.80 -1.51
C THR A 270 15.10 6.33 -2.73
N ASP A 271 15.19 7.63 -3.02
CA ASP A 271 14.56 8.23 -4.21
C ASP A 271 15.18 7.72 -5.51
N GLU A 272 16.52 7.59 -5.56
CA GLU A 272 17.23 7.04 -6.70
C GLU A 272 16.84 5.58 -6.94
N ASN A 273 16.78 4.77 -5.88
CA ASN A 273 16.34 3.38 -5.95
C ASN A 273 14.87 3.27 -6.41
N PHE A 274 14.00 4.14 -5.90
CA PHE A 274 12.61 4.25 -6.35
C PHE A 274 12.53 4.55 -7.85
N ASN A 275 13.16 5.64 -8.28
CA ASN A 275 13.13 6.10 -9.66
C ASN A 275 13.75 5.10 -10.64
N ASN A 276 14.87 4.46 -10.26
CA ASN A 276 15.51 3.42 -11.06
C ASN A 276 14.61 2.20 -11.23
N THR A 277 13.87 1.82 -10.18
CA THR A 277 12.91 0.71 -10.23
C THR A 277 11.71 1.05 -11.11
N ILE A 278 11.16 2.26 -11.01
CA ILE A 278 10.09 2.72 -11.89
C ILE A 278 10.54 2.69 -13.36
N SER A 279 11.74 3.19 -13.64
CA SER A 279 12.33 3.17 -14.99
C SER A 279 12.48 1.76 -15.54
N PHE A 280 12.96 0.82 -14.70
CA PHE A 280 13.05 -0.60 -15.05
C PHE A 280 11.67 -1.18 -15.37
N ILE A 281 10.66 -0.96 -14.52
CA ILE A 281 9.32 -1.51 -14.74
C ILE A 281 8.69 -0.97 -16.03
N VAL A 282 8.83 0.33 -16.32
CA VAL A 282 8.28 0.94 -17.53
C VAL A 282 8.87 0.31 -18.81
N GLN A 283 10.16 -0.05 -18.79
CA GLN A 283 10.82 -0.74 -19.91
C GLN A 283 10.34 -2.20 -20.10
N HIS A 284 9.64 -2.76 -19.11
CA HIS A 284 9.23 -4.15 -19.06
C HIS A 284 7.70 -4.32 -18.83
N LEU A 285 6.88 -3.34 -19.23
CA LEU A 285 5.42 -3.38 -19.01
C LEU A 285 4.69 -4.54 -19.69
N ASP A 286 5.31 -5.21 -20.66
CA ASP A 286 4.73 -6.43 -21.23
C ASP A 286 4.75 -7.60 -20.24
N SER A 287 5.66 -7.58 -19.26
CA SER A 287 5.79 -8.62 -18.22
C SER A 287 5.42 -8.13 -16.82
N ILE A 288 5.50 -6.83 -16.54
CA ILE A 288 5.32 -6.25 -15.21
C ILE A 288 4.21 -5.20 -15.22
N SER A 289 3.28 -5.25 -14.27
CA SER A 289 2.34 -4.15 -13.99
C SER A 289 2.78 -3.36 -12.77
N LEU A 290 2.56 -2.05 -12.80
CA LEU A 290 3.01 -1.07 -11.83
C LEU A 290 1.83 -0.39 -11.13
N PHE A 291 1.89 -0.36 -9.81
CA PHE A 291 1.20 0.60 -8.95
C PHE A 291 2.27 1.45 -8.25
N ALA A 292 2.43 2.71 -8.65
CA ALA A 292 3.41 3.64 -8.10
C ALA A 292 2.81 4.38 -6.89
N GLY A 293 3.08 3.88 -5.69
CA GLY A 293 2.63 4.50 -4.43
C GLY A 293 3.59 5.60 -3.96
N THR A 294 3.31 6.87 -4.27
CA THR A 294 4.19 8.00 -3.91
C THR A 294 3.45 9.33 -3.79
N HIS A 295 3.88 10.14 -2.81
CA HIS A 295 3.50 11.56 -2.69
C HIS A 295 4.56 12.51 -3.25
N ASN A 296 5.56 11.98 -3.96
CA ASN A 296 6.66 12.80 -4.46
C ASN A 296 6.40 13.22 -5.91
N GLU A 297 6.30 14.53 -6.10
CA GLU A 297 6.06 15.15 -7.40
C GLU A 297 7.12 14.81 -8.43
N ALA A 298 8.41 14.87 -8.06
CA ALA A 298 9.50 14.58 -9.00
C ALA A 298 9.45 13.12 -9.50
N SER A 299 9.16 12.16 -8.61
CA SER A 299 8.96 10.76 -9.02
C SER A 299 7.71 10.58 -9.87
N SER A 300 6.64 11.35 -9.62
CA SER A 300 5.41 11.30 -10.41
C SER A 300 5.63 11.86 -11.82
N TYR A 301 6.27 13.03 -11.93
CA TYR A 301 6.68 13.61 -13.22
C TYR A 301 7.62 12.70 -13.99
N LEU A 302 8.55 12.03 -13.31
CA LEU A 302 9.42 11.05 -13.95
C LEU A 302 8.61 9.91 -14.59
N LEU A 303 7.64 9.33 -13.87
CA LEU A 303 6.80 8.27 -14.44
C LEU A 303 5.97 8.77 -15.62
N MET A 304 5.38 9.97 -15.52
CA MET A 304 4.66 10.58 -16.66
C MET A 304 5.56 10.76 -17.88
N GLN A 305 6.78 11.27 -17.68
CA GLN A 305 7.76 11.46 -18.74
C GLN A 305 8.13 10.11 -19.39
N LEU A 306 8.40 9.09 -18.57
CA LEU A 306 8.72 7.75 -19.06
C LEU A 306 7.55 7.14 -19.84
N MET A 307 6.31 7.35 -19.41
CA MET A 307 5.11 6.90 -20.14
C MET A 307 5.02 7.55 -21.52
N GLU A 308 5.17 8.87 -21.60
CA GLU A 308 5.16 9.62 -22.86
C GLU A 308 6.30 9.17 -23.81
N GLU A 309 7.53 9.07 -23.30
CA GLU A 309 8.71 8.64 -24.07
C GLU A 309 8.57 7.23 -24.64
N ASN A 310 7.90 6.34 -23.91
CA ASN A 310 7.64 4.96 -24.33
C ASN A 310 6.28 4.80 -25.05
N LYS A 311 5.57 5.90 -25.33
CA LYS A 311 4.26 5.92 -26.00
C LYS A 311 3.20 5.05 -25.31
N ILE A 312 3.25 5.01 -23.98
CA ILE A 312 2.26 4.33 -23.15
C ILE A 312 1.06 5.26 -23.03
N ALA A 313 -0.14 4.72 -23.25
CA ALA A 313 -1.37 5.49 -23.12
C ALA A 313 -1.55 5.93 -21.66
N LYS A 314 -2.11 7.12 -21.45
CA LYS A 314 -2.32 7.67 -20.10
C LYS A 314 -3.26 6.78 -19.26
N ASP A 315 -4.21 6.13 -19.92
CA ASP A 315 -5.18 5.19 -19.36
C ASP A 315 -4.72 3.71 -19.41
N ASP A 316 -3.44 3.43 -19.64
CA ASP A 316 -2.92 2.06 -19.67
C ASP A 316 -3.07 1.39 -18.29
N HIS A 317 -3.96 0.41 -18.20
CA HIS A 317 -4.28 -0.30 -16.96
C HIS A 317 -3.11 -1.05 -16.31
N ARG A 318 -1.95 -1.13 -16.96
CA ARG A 318 -0.73 -1.70 -16.39
C ARG A 318 0.03 -0.70 -15.52
N VAL A 319 -0.31 0.59 -15.55
CA VAL A 319 0.34 1.63 -14.75
C VAL A 319 -0.70 2.41 -13.95
N TRP A 320 -0.54 2.42 -12.63
CA TRP A 320 -1.37 3.18 -11.71
C TRP A 320 -0.50 4.11 -10.87
N PHE A 321 -1.00 5.31 -10.61
CA PHE A 321 -0.49 6.19 -9.57
C PHE A 321 -1.34 6.00 -8.32
N GLY A 322 -0.70 6.00 -7.15
CA GLY A 322 -1.41 5.83 -5.89
C GLY A 322 -0.82 6.69 -4.78
N GLN A 323 -1.71 7.16 -3.91
CA GLN A 323 -1.34 7.88 -2.70
C GLN A 323 -2.38 7.67 -1.60
N LEU A 324 -2.00 8.02 -0.37
CA LEU A 324 -2.92 7.99 0.76
C LEU A 324 -3.97 9.10 0.66
N PHE A 325 -5.21 8.76 1.00
CA PHE A 325 -6.31 9.72 1.08
C PHE A 325 -6.02 10.82 2.10
N GLY A 326 -6.35 12.07 1.74
CA GLY A 326 -6.08 13.24 2.59
C GLY A 326 -4.62 13.71 2.55
N MET A 327 -3.79 13.17 1.65
CA MET A 327 -2.40 13.57 1.49
C MET A 327 -2.09 13.90 0.03
N SER A 328 -1.46 15.06 -0.19
CA SER A 328 -1.03 15.52 -1.52
C SER A 328 -2.11 15.43 -2.59
N ASP A 329 -3.36 15.79 -2.26
CA ASP A 329 -4.50 15.75 -3.19
C ASP A 329 -4.18 16.46 -4.52
N HIS A 330 -3.35 17.51 -4.49
CA HIS A 330 -2.89 18.21 -5.68
C HIS A 330 -2.18 17.33 -6.73
N ILE A 331 -1.58 16.20 -6.34
CA ILE A 331 -1.00 15.26 -7.30
C ILE A 331 -2.11 14.45 -7.98
N SER A 332 -2.94 13.73 -7.23
CA SER A 332 -3.97 12.83 -7.80
C SER A 332 -4.98 13.57 -8.66
N PHE A 333 -5.48 14.72 -8.20
CA PHE A 333 -6.53 15.44 -8.91
C PHE A 333 -6.00 16.05 -10.21
N ASN A 334 -4.76 16.55 -10.22
CA ASN A 334 -4.16 17.06 -11.44
C ASN A 334 -3.75 15.95 -12.42
N LEU A 335 -3.34 14.78 -11.93
CA LEU A 335 -3.13 13.61 -12.79
C LEU A 335 -4.44 13.16 -13.43
N ALA A 336 -5.51 12.98 -12.64
CA ALA A 336 -6.81 12.55 -13.14
C ALA A 336 -7.39 13.52 -14.19
N ALA A 337 -7.14 14.83 -14.04
CA ALA A 337 -7.57 15.83 -15.02
C ALA A 337 -6.83 15.71 -16.37
N GLU A 338 -5.63 15.12 -16.39
CA GLU A 338 -4.83 14.90 -17.60
C GLU A 338 -5.16 13.58 -18.31
N GLY A 339 -5.99 12.72 -17.71
CA GLY A 339 -6.30 11.37 -18.19
C GLY A 339 -5.61 10.32 -17.36
#